data_AF-A0AAU3KX41-F1
#
_entry.id   AF-A0AAU3KX41-F1
#
_cell.length_a   1.000
_cell.length_b   1.000
_cell.length_c   1.000
_cell.angle_alpha   90.00
_cell.angle_beta   90.00
_cell.angle_gamma   90.00
#
_symmetry.space_group_name_H-M   'P 1'
#
loop_
_entity.id
_entity.type
_entity.pdbx_description
1 polymer ?
#
loop_
_entity_poly.entity_id
_entity_poly.type
_entity_poly.pdbx_seq_one_letter_code
_entity_poly.pdbx_strand_id
1 'polypeptide(L)' 'MTERQLLSGRAAVVVGGGNGIGAAVAEVLSRHGAGVVVNSRSAEAVERTVGQITELGGAATSPPPAPKPQTAPRPPSPIP' A
#
# COMPACT_ATOMS: atom_id res chain seq x y z
N MET A 1 9.79 -27.19 -5.72
CA MET A 1 8.54 -26.74 -5.07
C MET A 1 8.02 -25.61 -5.94
N THR A 2 7.06 -25.88 -6.82
CA THR A 2 6.62 -24.94 -7.86
C THR A 2 5.86 -23.81 -7.18
N GLU A 3 6.44 -22.60 -7.13
CA GLU A 3 5.71 -21.40 -6.69
C GLU A 3 4.53 -21.22 -7.64
N ARG A 4 3.34 -21.58 -7.17
CA ARG A 4 2.11 -21.31 -7.89
C ARG A 4 1.91 -19.81 -7.83
N GLN A 5 1.85 -19.16 -8.99
CA GLN A 5 1.36 -17.78 -9.09
C GLN A 5 -0.15 -17.76 -8.79
N LEU A 6 -0.52 -18.00 -7.53
CA LEU A 6 -1.90 -18.10 -7.05
C LEU A 6 -2.68 -16.80 -7.28
N LEU A 7 -1.96 -15.69 -7.46
CA LEU A 7 -2.53 -14.35 -7.59
C LEU A 7 -2.15 -13.68 -8.92
N SER A 8 -1.68 -14.45 -9.90
CA SER A 8 -1.40 -13.93 -11.24
C SER A 8 -2.61 -13.18 -11.80
N GLY A 9 -2.41 -11.93 -12.23
CA GLY A 9 -3.46 -11.08 -12.79
C GLY A 9 -4.46 -10.53 -11.77
N ARG A 10 -4.21 -10.69 -10.46
CA ARG A 10 -5.00 -10.07 -9.38
C ARG A 10 -4.30 -8.80 -8.89
N ALA A 11 -5.08 -7.87 -8.36
CA ALA A 11 -4.57 -6.72 -7.62
C ALA A 11 -4.88 -6.87 -6.13
N ALA A 12 -3.96 -6.47 -5.26
CA ALA A 12 -4.11 -6.49 -3.81
C ALA A 12 -3.72 -5.13 -3.22
N VAL A 13 -4.47 -4.65 -2.23
CA VAL A 13 -4.17 -3.40 -1.52
C VAL A 13 -3.72 -3.74 -0.11
N VAL A 14 -2.54 -3.24 0.28
CA VAL A 14 -1.96 -3.45 1.60
C VAL A 14 -1.95 -2.13 2.37
N VAL A 15 -2.84 -2.03 3.35
CA VAL A 15 -2.92 -0.89 4.27
C VAL A 15 -1.95 -1.11 5.42
N GLY A 16 -1.11 -0.11 5.73
CA GLY A 16 -0.02 -0.24 6.68
C GLY A 16 1.21 -0.96 6.09
N GLY A 17 1.31 -1.07 4.77
CA GLY A 17 2.36 -1.83 4.09
C GLY A 17 3.74 -1.16 4.08
N GLY A 18 3.92 -0.02 4.75
CA GLY A 18 5.18 0.73 4.71
C GLY A 18 6.33 0.10 5.52
N ASN A 19 6.06 -0.77 6.49
CA ASN A 19 7.09 -1.42 7.32
C ASN A 19 6.61 -2.77 7.89
N GLY A 20 7.57 -3.57 8.37
CA GLY A 20 7.31 -4.79 9.15
C GLY A 20 6.50 -5.85 8.40
N ILE A 21 5.45 -6.37 9.03
CA ILE A 21 4.61 -7.45 8.47
C ILE A 21 3.89 -6.98 7.20
N GLY A 22 3.43 -5.73 7.14
CA GLY A 22 2.74 -5.21 5.97
C GLY A 22 3.62 -5.21 4.73
N ALA A 23 4.90 -4.84 4.88
CA ALA A 23 5.88 -4.89 3.79
C ALA A 23 6.16 -6.33 3.35
N ALA A 24 6.36 -7.26 4.30
CA ALA A 24 6.57 -8.68 3.98
C ALA A 24 5.37 -9.32 3.27
N VAL A 25 4.14 -8.96 3.67
CA VAL A 25 2.92 -9.42 3.01
C VAL A 25 2.84 -8.86 1.59
N ALA A 26 3.14 -7.59 1.38
CA ALA A 26 3.17 -6.98 0.05
C ALA A 26 4.18 -7.67 -0.88
N GLU A 27 5.36 -8.01 -0.36
CA GLU A 27 6.39 -8.77 -1.07
C GLU A 27 5.91 -10.17 -1.47
N VAL A 28 5.34 -10.93 -0.52
CA VAL A 28 4.84 -12.29 -0.79
C VAL A 28 3.69 -12.27 -1.80
N LEU A 29 2.75 -11.33 -1.67
CA LEU A 29 1.64 -11.17 -2.62
C LEU A 29 2.18 -10.89 -4.03
N SER A 30 3.18 -10.03 -4.15
CA SER A 30 3.79 -9.68 -5.43
C SER A 30 4.55 -10.86 -6.05
N ARG A 31 5.28 -11.65 -5.26
CA ARG A 31 5.93 -12.90 -5.71
C ARG A 31 4.93 -13.92 -6.29
N HIS A 32 3.70 -13.93 -5.78
CA HIS A 32 2.64 -14.79 -6.30
C HIS A 32 1.96 -14.23 -7.58
N GLY A 33 2.48 -13.13 -8.15
CA GLY A 33 2.01 -12.53 -9.40
C GLY A 33 0.92 -11.46 -9.23
N ALA A 34 0.65 -11.00 -8.00
CA ALA A 34 -0.29 -9.93 -7.75
C ALA A 34 0.33 -8.55 -8.04
N GLY A 35 -0.45 -7.62 -8.58
CA GLY A 35 -0.14 -6.19 -8.52
C GLY A 35 -0.49 -5.64 -7.15
N VAL A 36 0.48 -5.09 -6.42
CA VAL A 36 0.28 -4.69 -5.02
C VAL A 36 0.28 -3.17 -4.86
N VAL A 37 -0.78 -2.61 -4.27
CA VAL A 37 -0.82 -1.19 -3.88
C VAL A 37 -0.47 -1.06 -2.41
N VAL A 38 0.62 -0.36 -2.10
CA VAL A 38 1.12 -0.20 -0.74
C VAL A 38 0.67 1.16 -0.19
N ASN A 39 -0.12 1.17 0.89
CA ASN A 39 -0.57 2.38 1.56
C ASN A 39 0.02 2.47 2.98
N SER A 40 0.56 3.62 3.36
CA SER A 40 1.00 3.91 4.72
C SER A 40 0.95 5.41 5.01
N ARG A 41 0.99 5.78 6.29
CA ARG A 41 1.08 7.18 6.74
C ARG A 41 2.38 7.88 6.31
N SER A 42 3.44 7.11 6.12
CA SER A 42 4.76 7.61 5.74
C SER A 42 5.02 7.29 4.27
N ALA A 43 5.10 8.32 3.43
CA ALA A 43 5.39 8.18 2.00
C ALA A 43 6.75 7.50 1.75
N GLU A 44 7.78 7.90 2.49
CA GLU A 44 9.12 7.32 2.40
C GLU A 44 9.13 5.80 2.68
N ALA A 45 8.30 5.34 3.62
CA ALA A 45 8.19 3.92 3.95
C ALA A 45 7.48 3.13 2.84
N VAL A 46 6.49 3.75 2.20
CA VAL A 46 5.81 3.19 1.02
C VAL A 46 6.79 3.08 -0.15
N GLU A 47 7.52 4.15 -0.47
CA GLU A 47 8.49 4.17 -1.57
C GLU A 47 9.60 3.15 -1.38
N ARG A 48 10.14 3.02 -0.15
CA ARG A 48 11.11 1.97 0.17
C ARG A 48 10.54 0.57 -0.09
N THR A 49 9.32 0.29 0.35
CA THR A 49 8.68 -1.02 0.14
C THR A 49 8.41 -1.29 -1.34
N VAL A 50 7.90 -0.29 -2.08
CA VAL A 50 7.65 -0.40 -3.53
C VAL A 50 8.95 -0.64 -4.29
N GLY A 51 10.04 0.05 -3.93
CA GLY A 51 11.36 -0.16 -4.50
C GLY A 51 11.85 -1.58 -4.29
N GLN A 52 11.79 -2.08 -3.04
CA GLN A 52 12.17 -3.46 -2.72
C GLN A 52 11.37 -4.50 -3.50
N ILE A 53 10.05 -4.33 -3.62
CA ILE A 53 9.21 -5.26 -4.38
C ILE A 53 9.56 -5.23 -5.87
N THR A 54 9.83 -4.04 -6.40
CA THR A 54 10.19 -3.83 -7.81
C THR A 54 11.57 -4.43 -8.13
N GLU A 55 12.55 -4.28 -7.25
CA GLU A 55 13.88 -4.90 -7.35
C GLU A 55 13.80 -6.44 -7.36
N LEU A 56 12.84 -7.00 -6.63
CA LEU A 56 12.55 -8.44 -6.60
C LEU A 56 11.76 -8.94 -7.83
N GLY A 57 11.48 -8.07 -8.80
CA GLY A 57 10.73 -8.39 -10.02
C GLY A 57 9.22 -8.43 -9.83
N GLY A 58 8.71 -7.96 -8.69
CA GLY A 58 7.29 -7.85 -8.39
C GLY A 58 6.68 -6.54 -8.86
N ALA A 59 5.36 -6.53 -9.08
CA ALA A 59 4.61 -5.33 -9.39
C ALA A 59 4.07 -4.67 -8.10
N ALA A 60 4.58 -3.48 -7.76
CA ALA A 60 4.05 -2.66 -6.67
C ALA A 60 3.87 -1.20 -7.07
N THR A 61 2.89 -0.51 -6.47
CA THR A 61 2.62 0.91 -6.71
C THR A 61 2.20 1.61 -5.42
N SER A 62 2.53 2.89 -5.30
CA SER A 62 1.97 3.76 -4.26
C SER A 62 0.67 4.37 -4.75
N PRO A 63 -0.35 4.52 -3.88
CA PRO A 63 -1.54 5.30 -4.20
C PRO A 63 -1.14 6.78 -4.36
N PRO A 64 -1.87 7.54 -5.20
CA PRO A 64 -1.62 8.97 -5.36
C PRO A 64 -1.71 9.67 -4.00
N PRO A 65 -1.00 10.80 -3.81
CA PRO A 65 -1.07 11.55 -2.57
C PRO A 65 -2.54 11.87 -2.28
N ALA A 66 -3.04 11.40 -1.15
CA ALA A 66 -4.41 11.66 -0.74
C ALA A 66 -4.63 13.19 -0.72
N PRO A 67 -5.79 13.68 -1.18
CA PRO A 67 -6.13 15.08 -1.00
C PRO A 67 -6.00 15.41 0.49
N LYS A 68 -5.36 16.54 0.81
CA LYS A 68 -5.24 17.00 2.20
C LYS A 68 -6.65 16.98 2.80
N PRO A 69 -6.84 16.43 4.02
CA PRO A 69 -8.15 16.44 4.65
C PRO A 69 -8.60 17.89 4.71
N GLN A 70 -9.62 18.21 3.92
CA GLN A 70 -10.26 19.52 3.96
C GLN A 70 -11.04 19.51 5.27
N THR A 71 -10.51 20.21 6.27
CA THR A 71 -11.19 20.38 7.55
C THR A 71 -12.57 20.94 7.25
N ALA A 72 -13.62 20.13 7.38
CA ALA A 72 -14.97 20.64 7.31
C ALA A 72 -15.10 21.75 8.38
N PRO A 73 -15.76 22.89 8.08
CA PRO A 73 -15.96 23.92 9.09
C PRO A 73 -16.61 23.27 10.31
N ARG A 74 -16.04 23.52 11.49
CA ARG A 74 -16.60 23.05 12.76
C ARG A 74 -18.06 23.52 12.80
N PRO A 75 -19.05 22.65 13.07
CA PRO A 75 -20.42 23.10 13.23
C PRO A 75 -20.45 24.19 14.30
N PRO A 76 -21.26 25.25 14.13
CA PRO A 76 -21.35 26.31 15.13
C PRO A 76 -21.75 25.69 16.47
N SER A 77 -21.09 26.13 17.54
CA SER A 77 -21.48 25.74 18.90
C SER A 77 -22.97 26.05 19.10
N PRO A 78 -23.73 25.19 19.80
CA PRO A 78 -25.09 25.54 20.18
C PRO A 78 -25.07 26.86 20.96
N ILE A 79 -25.88 27.82 20.49
CA ILE A 79 -26.14 29.09 21.19
C ILE A 79 -26.89 28.73 22.48
N PRO A 80 -26.55 29.30 23.65
CA PRO A 80 -27.29 29.05 24.90
C PRO A 80 -28.77 29.44 24.80
#